data_AF-A0A1I2PXF0-F1
#
_entry.id   AF-A0A1I2PXF0-F1
#
_cell.length_a   1.000
_cell.length_b   1.000
_cell.length_c   1.000
_cell.angle_alpha   90.00
_cell.angle_beta   90.00
_cell.angle_gamma   90.00
#
_symmetry.space_group_name_H-M   'P 1'
#
loop_
_entity.id
_entity.type
_entity.pdbx_description
1 polymer ?
#
loop_
_entity_poly.entity_id
_entity_poly.type
_entity_poly.pdbx_seq_one_letter_code
_entity_poly.pdbx_strand_id
1 'polypeptide(L)'
;MRFQGYTIVTDMDGTLLNSKGKLSEENIEAIKEFTEHGGKFTVATGRMLPSVKRFMDRLNINLPAILYNGTKIYDFETGETIFEVFLEENRKQVIKKILKERPSLGI
;
A
#
# COMPACT_ATOMS: atom_id res chain seq x y z
N MET A 1 -0.60 -11.01 -24.80
CA MET A 1 -1.64 -10.04 -24.39
C MET A 1 -1.07 -8.62 -24.47
N ARG A 2 -1.92 -7.59 -24.59
CA ARG A 2 -1.53 -6.19 -24.92
C ARG A 2 -0.51 -5.56 -23.96
N PHE A 3 -0.61 -5.84 -22.66
CA PHE A 3 0.23 -5.21 -21.62
C PHE A 3 1.22 -6.19 -20.98
N GLN A 4 1.52 -7.31 -21.66
CA GLN A 4 2.52 -8.25 -21.18
C GLN A 4 3.88 -7.56 -20.98
N GLY A 5 4.49 -7.75 -19.81
CA GLY A 5 5.80 -7.16 -19.46
C GLY A 5 5.73 -5.74 -18.88
N TYR A 6 4.54 -5.15 -18.78
CA TYR A 6 4.35 -3.85 -18.13
C TYR A 6 3.94 -4.02 -16.67
N THR A 7 4.51 -3.19 -15.81
CA THR A 7 4.15 -3.09 -14.39
C THR A 7 3.78 -1.65 -14.05
N ILE A 8 2.66 -1.49 -13.36
CA ILE A 8 2.23 -0.21 -12.78
C ILE A 8 2.25 -0.34 -11.26
N VAL A 9 2.97 0.58 -10.62
CA VAL A 9 2.98 0.76 -9.17
C VAL A 9 2.53 2.18 -8.90
N THR A 10 1.48 2.34 -8.11
CA THR A 10 0.89 3.66 -7.83
C THR A 10 0.83 3.94 -6.34
N ASP A 11 1.01 5.21 -5.99
CA ASP A 11 0.58 5.69 -4.68
C ASP A 11 -0.96 5.67 -4.55
N MET A 12 -1.44 5.70 -3.31
CA MET A 12 -2.86 5.76 -2.98
C MET A 12 -3.38 7.18 -2.81
N ASP A 13 -2.92 7.93 -1.80
CA ASP A 13 -3.57 9.16 -1.36
C ASP A 13 -3.22 10.35 -2.26
N GLY A 14 -4.22 10.90 -2.96
CA GLY A 14 -3.98 11.99 -3.91
C GLY A 14 -3.45 11.53 -5.27
N THR A 15 -3.32 10.22 -5.46
CA THR A 15 -2.91 9.59 -6.72
C THR A 15 -4.01 8.65 -7.23
N LEU A 16 -4.11 7.44 -6.68
CA LEU A 16 -5.17 6.48 -7.04
C LEU A 16 -6.53 6.85 -6.42
N LEU A 17 -6.50 7.35 -5.18
CA LEU A 17 -7.66 7.86 -4.47
C LEU A 17 -7.79 9.36 -4.68
N ASN A 18 -9.03 9.81 -4.93
CA ASN A 18 -9.32 11.24 -5.04
C ASN A 18 -9.20 11.96 -3.68
N SER A 19 -9.40 13.28 -3.68
CA SER A 19 -9.34 14.14 -2.48
C SER A 19 -10.32 13.76 -1.36
N LYS A 20 -11.31 12.89 -1.63
CA LYS A 20 -12.25 12.35 -0.64
C LYS A 20 -11.87 10.94 -0.17
N GLY A 21 -10.68 10.45 -0.53
CA GLY A 21 -10.20 9.11 -0.21
C GLY A 21 -10.99 8.00 -0.91
N LYS A 22 -11.64 8.30 -2.05
CA LYS A 22 -12.46 7.35 -2.80
C LYS A 22 -11.77 6.93 -4.08
N LEU A 23 -11.97 5.66 -4.43
CA LEU A 23 -11.61 5.07 -5.71
C LEU A 23 -12.75 5.29 -6.71
N SER A 24 -12.46 5.71 -7.94
CA SER A 24 -13.46 5.87 -9.01
C SER A 24 -13.73 4.52 -9.70
N GLU A 25 -14.95 4.35 -10.23
CA GLU A 25 -15.28 3.18 -11.05
C GLU A 25 -14.41 3.12 -12.31
N GLU A 26 -14.14 4.26 -12.93
CA GLU A 26 -13.26 4.36 -14.09
C GLU A 26 -11.86 3.79 -13.81
N ASN A 27 -11.25 4.10 -12.66
CA ASN A 27 -9.95 3.53 -12.29
C ASN A 27 -10.05 2.02 -12.03
N ILE A 28 -11.14 1.55 -11.42
CA ILE A 28 -11.34 0.12 -11.16
C ILE A 28 -11.42 -0.64 -12.49
N GLU A 29 -12.21 -0.15 -13.44
CA GLU A 29 -12.38 -0.74 -14.76
C GLU A 29 -11.08 -0.73 -15.56
N ALA A 30 -10.35 0.39 -15.55
CA ALA A 30 -9.07 0.51 -16.24
C ALA A 30 -8.00 -0.43 -15.66
N ILE A 31 -7.92 -0.56 -14.34
CA ILE A 31 -7.00 -1.50 -13.67
C ILE A 31 -7.37 -2.94 -14.02
N LYS A 32 -8.67 -3.26 -14.00
CA LYS A 32 -9.17 -4.58 -14.39
C LYS A 32 -8.78 -4.91 -15.83
N GLU A 33 -9.08 -4.03 -16.79
CA GLU A 33 -8.70 -4.24 -18.20
C GLU A 33 -7.18 -4.42 -18.36
N PHE A 34 -6.38 -3.58 -17.68
CA PHE A 34 -4.93 -3.66 -17.73
C PHE A 34 -4.41 -5.02 -17.26
N THR A 35 -4.92 -5.49 -16.12
CA THR A 35 -4.53 -6.79 -15.54
C THR A 35 -5.00 -7.98 -16.37
N GLU A 36 -6.22 -7.95 -16.92
CA GLU A 36 -6.76 -9.00 -17.81
C GLU A 36 -5.97 -9.13 -19.12
N HIS A 37 -5.33 -8.04 -19.57
CA HIS A 37 -4.46 -8.04 -20.74
C HIS A 37 -2.97 -8.21 -20.42
N GLY A 38 -2.66 -8.86 -19.29
CA GLY A 38 -1.31 -9.32 -18.94
C GLY A 38 -0.44 -8.31 -18.18
N GLY A 39 -0.99 -7.15 -17.85
CA GLY A 39 -0.33 -6.14 -17.03
C GLY A 39 -0.22 -6.56 -15.56
N LYS A 40 0.81 -6.05 -14.88
CA LYS A 40 1.03 -6.27 -13.45
C LYS A 40 0.77 -4.98 -12.67
N PHE A 41 -0.10 -5.04 -11.67
CA PHE A 41 -0.58 -3.85 -10.96
C PHE A 41 -0.50 -4.05 -9.44
N THR A 42 0.03 -3.04 -8.75
CA THR A 42 0.04 -2.97 -7.28
C THR A 42 0.15 -1.53 -6.77
N VAL A 43 0.09 -1.36 -5.45
CA VAL A 43 0.18 -0.07 -4.76
C VAL A 43 1.48 0.04 -3.95
N ALA A 44 1.98 1.27 -3.81
CA ALA A 44 3.05 1.65 -2.90
C ALA A 44 2.62 2.83 -2.05
N THR A 45 2.43 2.63 -0.74
CA THR A 45 1.78 3.63 0.12
C THR A 45 2.37 3.69 1.53
N GLY A 46 2.22 4.86 2.16
CA GLY A 46 2.44 5.05 3.61
C GLY A 46 1.40 4.39 4.49
N ARG A 47 0.25 3.98 3.93
CA ARG A 47 -0.83 3.37 4.70
C ARG A 47 -0.44 2.03 5.32
N MET A 48 -1.04 1.77 6.48
CA MET A 48 -0.95 0.49 7.18
C MET A 48 -1.80 -0.58 6.48
N LEU A 49 -1.42 -1.85 6.65
CA LEU A 49 -2.11 -3.00 6.05
C LEU A 49 -3.65 -2.98 6.25
N PRO A 50 -4.20 -2.75 7.46
CA PRO A 50 -5.66 -2.73 7.65
C PRO A 50 -6.36 -1.61 6.87
N SER A 51 -5.69 -0.48 6.63
CA SER A 51 -6.24 0.64 5.87
C SER A 51 -6.34 0.31 4.38
N VAL A 52 -5.31 -0.35 3.85
CA VAL A 52 -5.25 -0.79 2.44
C VAL A 52 -6.22 -1.94 2.17
N LYS A 53 -6.32 -2.91 3.10
CA LYS A 53 -7.17 -4.10 2.97
C LYS A 53 -8.63 -3.77 2.60
N ARG A 54 -9.16 -2.64 3.08
CA ARG A 54 -10.53 -2.16 2.78
C ARG A 54 -10.79 -1.83 1.31
N PHE A 55 -9.75 -1.66 0.51
CA PHE A 55 -9.86 -1.37 -0.93
C PHE A 55 -9.62 -2.62 -1.79
N MET A 56 -9.00 -3.68 -1.24
CA MET A 56 -8.52 -4.83 -2.01
C MET A 56 -9.67 -5.65 -2.60
N ASP A 57 -10.84 -5.70 -1.95
CA ASP A 57 -12.02 -6.36 -2.50
C ASP A 57 -12.50 -5.73 -3.82
N ARG A 58 -12.14 -4.47 -4.06
CA ARG A 58 -12.52 -3.69 -5.26
C ARG A 58 -11.36 -3.49 -6.24
N LEU A 59 -10.11 -3.67 -5.79
CA LEU A 59 -8.91 -3.35 -6.55
C LEU A 59 -8.24 -4.68 -6.95
N ASN A 60 -8.19 -4.97 -8.26
CA ASN A 60 -7.52 -6.17 -8.73
C ASN A 60 -5.99 -6.00 -8.71
N ILE A 61 -5.37 -6.15 -7.55
CA ILE A 61 -3.91 -6.20 -7.42
C ILE A 61 -3.43 -7.63 -7.64
N ASN A 62 -2.48 -7.81 -8.55
CA ASN A 62 -1.94 -9.13 -8.93
C ASN A 62 -0.42 -9.22 -8.69
N LEU A 63 0.05 -8.38 -7.76
CA LEU A 63 1.39 -8.32 -7.22
C LEU A 63 1.33 -7.92 -5.74
N PRO A 64 2.35 -8.28 -4.94
CA PRO A 64 2.47 -7.81 -3.56
C PRO A 64 2.47 -6.29 -3.46
N ALA A 65 1.87 -5.76 -2.38
CA ALA A 65 1.79 -4.33 -2.10
C ALA A 65 2.95 -3.85 -1.24
N ILE A 66 3.41 -2.63 -1.51
CA ILE A 66 4.41 -1.93 -0.72
C ILE A 66 3.67 -1.03 0.29
N LEU A 67 3.84 -1.31 1.58
CA LEU A 67 3.08 -0.70 2.68
C LEU A 67 4.01 0.01 3.66
N TYR A 68 3.45 0.83 4.56
CA TYR A 68 4.20 1.53 5.61
C TYR A 68 5.41 2.31 5.06
N ASN A 69 5.25 2.99 3.93
CA ASN A 69 6.33 3.72 3.23
C ASN A 69 7.50 2.80 2.82
N GLY A 70 7.22 1.55 2.49
CA GLY A 70 8.21 0.60 1.99
C GLY A 70 8.84 -0.29 3.05
N THR A 71 8.48 -0.13 4.32
CA THR A 71 9.01 -1.01 5.38
C THR A 71 8.33 -2.37 5.43
N LYS A 72 7.27 -2.60 4.64
CA LYS A 72 6.60 -3.90 4.53
C LYS A 72 6.19 -4.18 3.09
N ILE A 73 6.45 -5.39 2.60
CA ILE A 73 5.88 -5.93 1.36
C ILE A 73 4.94 -7.07 1.75
N TYR A 74 3.68 -6.96 1.36
CA TYR A 74 2.63 -7.90 1.75
C TYR A 74 1.89 -8.43 0.52
N ASP A 75 1.76 -9.74 0.44
CA ASP A 75 1.01 -10.42 -0.59
C ASP A 75 -0.45 -10.62 -0.12
N PHE A 76 -1.38 -9.99 -0.83
CA PHE A 76 -2.80 -10.10 -0.53
C PHE A 76 -3.44 -11.39 -1.06
N GLU A 77 -2.81 -12.07 -2.02
CA GLU A 77 -3.27 -13.35 -2.55
C GLU A 77 -2.97 -14.47 -1.55
N THR A 78 -1.74 -14.54 -1.04
CA THR A 78 -1.34 -15.56 -0.06
C THR A 78 -1.63 -15.17 1.38
N GLY A 79 -1.75 -13.87 1.66
CA GLY A 79 -1.92 -13.34 3.02
C GLY A 79 -0.60 -13.27 3.80
N GLU A 80 0.55 -13.31 3.12
CA GLU A 80 1.86 -13.39 3.75
C GLU A 80 2.64 -12.07 3.67
N THR A 81 3.51 -11.85 4.66
CA THR A 81 4.52 -10.79 4.60
C THR A 81 5.76 -11.32 3.91
N ILE A 82 6.11 -10.78 2.75
CA ILE A 82 7.30 -11.16 1.98
C ILE A 82 8.55 -10.49 2.56
N PHE A 83 8.41 -9.25 3.02
CA PHE A 83 9.50 -8.47 3.56
C PHE A 83 8.99 -7.53 4.64
N GLU A 84 9.75 -7.37 5.71
CA GLU A 84 9.56 -6.26 6.63
C GLU A 84 10.86 -5.82 7.28
N VAL A 85 10.93 -4.52 7.57
CA VAL A 85 12.01 -3.90 8.33
C VAL A 85 11.40 -3.07 9.44
N PHE A 86 11.91 -3.26 10.64
CA PHE A 86 11.53 -2.49 11.81
C PHE A 86 12.58 -1.45 12.13
N LEU A 87 12.16 -0.44 12.88
CA LEU A 87 13.10 0.45 13.54
C LEU A 87 14.01 -0.33 14.48
N GLU A 88 15.28 0.06 14.52
CA GLU A 88 16.26 -0.43 15.49
C GLU A 88 15.82 -0.09 16.93
N GLU A 89 16.24 -0.91 17.90
CA GLU A 89 15.77 -0.79 19.29
C GLU A 89 16.14 0.55 19.93
N ASN A 90 17.33 1.09 19.62
CA ASN A 90 17.75 2.43 20.07
C ASN A 90 16.80 3.53 19.56
N ARG A 91 16.32 3.46 18.32
CA ARG A 91 15.36 4.43 17.76
C ARG A 91 14.01 4.30 18.44
N LYS A 92 13.56 3.08 18.74
CA LYS A 92 12.32 2.86 19.53
C LYS A 92 12.41 3.47 20.92
N GLN A 93 13.56 3.39 21.58
CA GLN A 93 13.77 4.02 22.90
C GLN A 93 13.65 5.54 22.84
N VAL A 94 14.18 6.17 21.79
CA VAL A 94 14.01 7.61 21.55
C VAL A 94 12.53 7.98 21.40
N ILE A 95 11.78 7.22 20.60
CA ILE A 95 10.32 7.45 20.43
C ILE A 95 9.59 7.32 21.78
N LYS A 96 9.88 6.27 22.56
CA LYS A 96 9.29 6.07 23.91
C LYS A 96 9.59 7.24 24.84
N LYS A 97 10.81 7.77 24.81
CA LYS A 97 11.20 8.95 25.60
C LYS A 97 10.42 10.19 25.18
N ILE A 98 10.32 10.44 23.87
CA ILE A 98 9.57 11.58 23.32
C ILE A 98 8.10 11.49 23.72
N LEU A 99 7.46 10.32 23.61
CA LEU A 99 6.07 10.13 24.01
C LEU A 99 5.84 10.35 25.50
N LYS A 100 6.80 9.98 26.35
CA LYS A 100 6.74 10.26 27.79
C LYS A 100 6.83 11.76 28.09
N GLU A 101 7.70 12.48 27.39
CA GLU A 101 7.93 13.92 27.58
C GLU A 101 6.86 14.80 26.92
N ARG A 102 6.26 14.31 25.83
CA ARG A 102 5.26 15.00 25.02
C ARG A 102 4.14 14.02 24.61
N PRO A 103 3.22 13.69 25.53
CA PRO A 103 2.17 12.70 25.28
C PRO A 103 1.14 13.12 24.24
N SER A 104 1.05 14.41 23.90
CA SER A 104 0.16 14.93 22.84
C SER A 104 0.75 14.85 21.43
N LEU A 105 2.00 14.41 21.29
CA LEU A 105 2.67 14.32 19.99
C LEU A 105 2.17 13.06 19.26
N GLY A 106 1.61 13.23 18.06
CA GLY A 106 1.05 12.14 17.25
C GLY A 106 2.12 11.30 16.54
N ILE A 107 2.95 10.60 17.32
CA ILE A 107 3.97 9.64 16.85
C ILE A 107 3.61 8.24 17.35
#